data_AF-A0A1G9C235-F1
#
_entry.id   AF-A0A1G9C235-F1
#
_cell.length_a   1.000
_cell.length_b   1.000
_cell.length_c   1.000
_cell.angle_alpha   90.00
_cell.angle_beta   90.00
_cell.angle_gamma   90.00
#
_symmetry.space_group_name_H-M   'P 1'
#
loop_
_entity.id
_entity.type
_entity.pdbx_description
1 polymer ?
#
loop_
_entity_poly.entity_id
_entity_poly.type
_entity_poly.pdbx_seq_one_letter_code
_entity_poly.pdbx_strand_id
1 'polypeptide(L)'
;MVGPALKKFDSHKAIHDAGLGGAKERIEGMRELLAKEKYENLTEEITSFIEFVEGKIIVHADTEEEKGGLYTLAVKKNPDLHDKVQHLIRDHDLMKIIVDLMKKELENEEKDFQKLVDFSSSIIIVNEIHSRDEEEALLEK
;
A
#
# COMPACT_ATOMS: atom_id res chain seq x y z
N MET A 1 -5.81 -14.48 -16.08
CA MET A 1 -5.28 -15.55 -15.20
C MET A 1 -4.16 -14.92 -14.40
N VAL A 2 -4.24 -14.95 -13.07
CA VAL A 2 -3.17 -14.41 -12.22
C VAL A 2 -1.87 -15.20 -12.39
N GLY A 3 -0.77 -14.46 -12.53
CA GLY A 3 0.56 -15.01 -12.76
C GLY A 3 1.03 -15.91 -11.62
N PRO A 4 1.91 -16.90 -11.89
CA PRO A 4 2.39 -17.85 -10.88
C PRO A 4 3.15 -17.18 -9.72
N ALA A 5 3.70 -15.97 -9.91
CA ALA A 5 4.41 -15.23 -8.88
C ALA A 5 3.51 -14.84 -7.70
N LEU A 6 2.26 -14.43 -7.96
CA LEU A 6 1.30 -14.03 -6.92
C LEU A 6 0.88 -15.15 -5.97
N LYS A 7 1.11 -16.42 -6.34
CA LYS A 7 0.68 -17.60 -5.58
C LYS A 7 1.82 -18.27 -4.80
N LYS A 8 3.06 -17.84 -5.02
CA LYS A 8 4.24 -18.40 -4.37
C LYS A 8 4.69 -17.46 -3.28
N PHE A 9 4.82 -17.98 -2.06
CA PHE A 9 5.21 -17.21 -0.88
C PHE A 9 6.41 -16.29 -1.16
N ASP A 10 7.56 -16.85 -1.58
CA ASP A 10 8.77 -16.06 -1.80
C ASP A 10 8.61 -14.94 -2.85
N SER A 11 7.88 -15.22 -3.93
CA SER A 11 7.70 -14.26 -5.02
C SER A 11 6.75 -13.13 -4.63
N HIS A 12 5.68 -13.48 -3.92
CA HIS A 12 4.70 -12.54 -3.42
C HIS A 12 5.31 -11.66 -2.32
N LYS A 13 5.98 -12.29 -1.35
CA LYS A 13 6.74 -11.59 -0.30
C LYS A 13 7.77 -10.62 -0.87
N ALA A 14 8.50 -11.01 -1.91
CA ALA A 14 9.47 -10.12 -2.54
C ALA A 14 8.82 -8.84 -3.11
N ILE A 15 7.57 -8.91 -3.59
CA ILE A 15 6.82 -7.74 -4.05
C ILE A 15 6.46 -6.83 -2.87
N HIS A 16 5.97 -7.42 -1.78
CA HIS A 16 5.68 -6.69 -0.54
C HIS A 16 6.90 -6.00 0.06
N ASP A 17 8.01 -6.74 0.21
CA ASP A 17 9.24 -6.22 0.79
C ASP A 17 9.80 -5.07 -0.09
N ALA A 18 9.70 -5.18 -1.41
CA ALA A 18 10.10 -4.10 -2.33
C ALA A 18 9.18 -2.86 -2.24
N GLY A 19 7.87 -3.07 -2.16
CA GLY A 19 6.88 -2.00 -1.97
C GLY A 19 7.12 -1.26 -0.64
N LEU A 20 7.27 -2.01 0.44
CA LEU A 20 7.49 -1.47 1.79
C LEU A 20 8.81 -0.72 1.91
N GLY A 21 9.90 -1.29 1.38
CA GLY A 21 11.22 -0.66 1.40
C GLY A 21 11.23 0.67 0.64
N GLY A 22 10.68 0.67 -0.58
CA GLY A 22 10.60 1.87 -1.42
C GLY A 22 9.71 2.97 -0.84
N ALA A 23 8.65 2.60 -0.10
CA ALA A 23 7.81 3.55 0.61
C ALA A 23 8.55 4.15 1.83
N LYS A 24 9.24 3.34 2.62
CA LYS A 24 9.97 3.79 3.82
C LYS A 24 11.06 4.81 3.48
N GLU A 25 11.82 4.58 2.41
CA GLU A 25 12.87 5.49 1.94
C GLU A 25 12.32 6.90 1.62
N ARG A 26 11.17 6.96 0.93
CA ARG A 26 10.51 8.22 0.57
C ARG A 26 10.04 9.00 1.79
N ILE A 27 9.47 8.31 2.78
CA ILE A 27 9.01 8.95 4.02
C ILE A 27 10.17 9.57 4.79
N GLU A 28 11.32 8.91 4.87
CA GLU A 28 12.50 9.49 5.50
C GLU A 28 12.93 10.78 4.76
N GLY A 29 12.93 10.76 3.43
CA GLY A 29 13.14 11.95 2.60
C GLY A 29 12.15 13.07 2.91
N MET A 30 10.86 12.76 3.02
CA MET A 30 9.84 13.75 3.38
C MET A 30 10.06 14.34 4.77
N ARG A 31 10.40 13.51 5.77
CA ARG A 31 10.66 13.97 7.14
C ARG A 31 11.83 14.94 7.17
N GLU A 32 12.89 14.66 6.41
CA GLU A 32 14.01 15.58 6.28
C GLU A 32 13.64 16.90 5.61
N LEU A 33 12.86 16.86 4.53
CA LEU A 33 12.43 18.06 3.81
C LEU A 33 11.50 18.92 4.68
N LEU A 34 10.60 18.29 5.43
CA LEU A 34 9.72 18.94 6.39
C LEU A 34 10.54 19.65 7.49
N ALA A 35 11.51 18.96 8.09
CA ALA A 35 12.37 19.54 9.13
C ALA A 35 13.22 20.73 8.63
N LYS A 36 13.52 20.77 7.32
CA LYS A 36 14.28 21.84 6.66
C LYS A 36 13.36 22.92 6.03
N GLU A 37 12.04 22.81 6.21
CA GLU A 37 11.02 23.70 5.64
C GLU A 37 11.13 23.83 4.10
N LYS A 38 11.54 22.76 3.42
CA LYS A 38 11.70 22.70 1.96
C LYS A 38 10.39 22.30 1.28
N TYR A 39 9.38 23.15 1.38
CA TYR A 39 7.99 22.81 1.02
C TYR A 39 7.76 22.52 -0.47
N GLU A 40 8.47 23.17 -1.38
CA GLU A 40 8.37 22.84 -2.83
C GLU A 40 8.87 21.42 -3.10
N ASN A 41 10.07 21.10 -2.63
CA ASN A 41 10.63 19.74 -2.74
C ASN A 41 9.79 18.70 -2.00
N LEU A 42 9.24 19.06 -0.84
CA LEU A 42 8.34 18.18 -0.09
C LEU A 42 7.06 17.88 -0.86
N THR A 43 6.51 18.86 -1.58
CA THR A 43 5.35 18.68 -2.46
C THR A 43 5.66 17.70 -3.59
N GLU A 44 6.83 17.83 -4.22
CA GLU A 44 7.28 16.89 -5.26
C GLU A 44 7.44 15.47 -4.70
N GLU A 45 8.07 15.33 -3.52
CA GLU A 45 8.30 14.03 -2.89
C GLU A 45 6.98 13.35 -2.48
N ILE A 46 6.02 14.11 -1.92
CA ILE A 46 4.68 13.60 -1.57
C ILE A 46 3.93 13.15 -2.83
N THR A 47 4.02 13.93 -3.91
CA THR A 47 3.40 13.57 -5.20
C THR A 47 4.02 12.27 -5.73
N SER A 48 5.34 12.16 -5.71
CA SER A 48 6.04 10.94 -6.15
C SER A 48 5.70 9.72 -5.29
N PHE A 49 5.50 9.91 -3.98
CA PHE A 49 5.06 8.84 -3.10
C PHE A 49 3.63 8.38 -3.41
N ILE A 50 2.71 9.30 -3.68
CA ILE A 50 1.34 8.95 -4.11
C ILE A 50 1.41 8.10 -5.39
N GLU A 51 2.17 8.55 -6.39
CA GLU A 51 2.36 7.80 -7.64
C GLU A 51 2.98 6.42 -7.41
N PHE A 52 3.93 6.33 -6.48
CA PHE A 52 4.54 5.05 -6.09
C PHE A 52 3.52 4.10 -5.45
N VAL A 53 2.74 4.58 -4.48
CA VAL A 53 1.71 3.78 -3.81
C VAL A 53 0.68 3.30 -4.83
N GLU A 54 0.18 4.18 -5.68
CA GLU A 54 -0.81 3.83 -6.70
C GLU A 54 -0.24 2.84 -7.73
N GLY A 55 0.95 3.14 -8.28
CA GLY A 55 1.54 2.35 -9.36
C GLY A 55 2.18 1.02 -8.93
N LYS A 56 2.41 0.82 -7.63
CA LYS A 56 3.04 -0.40 -7.09
C LYS A 56 2.14 -1.15 -6.14
N ILE A 57 1.70 -0.51 -5.07
CA ILE A 57 0.96 -1.16 -3.99
C ILE A 57 -0.49 -1.39 -4.42
N ILE A 58 -1.16 -0.36 -4.93
CA ILE A 58 -2.58 -0.46 -5.32
C ILE A 58 -2.76 -1.34 -6.56
N VAL A 59 -1.87 -1.24 -7.56
CA VAL A 59 -1.92 -2.14 -8.73
C VAL A 59 -1.73 -3.62 -8.33
N HIS A 60 -0.86 -3.90 -7.36
CA HIS A 60 -0.67 -5.24 -6.81
C HIS A 60 -1.95 -5.74 -6.11
N ALA A 61 -2.50 -4.92 -5.21
CA ALA A 61 -3.77 -5.16 -4.52
C ALA A 61 -4.93 -5.45 -5.50
N ASP A 62 -5.09 -4.62 -6.53
CA ASP A 62 -6.13 -4.80 -7.54
C ASP A 62 -5.97 -6.14 -8.27
N THR A 63 -4.74 -6.59 -8.51
CA THR A 63 -4.45 -7.88 -9.16
C THR A 63 -4.82 -9.07 -8.28
N GLU A 64 -4.70 -8.95 -6.97
CA GLU A 64 -5.11 -9.98 -6.00
C GLU A 64 -6.63 -10.12 -5.94
N GLU A 65 -7.32 -8.98 -5.99
CA GLU A 65 -8.77 -8.84 -5.94
C GLU A 65 -9.47 -9.16 -7.26
N GLU A 66 -8.75 -9.20 -8.38
CA GLU A 66 -9.31 -9.53 -9.70
C GLU A 66 -10.17 -10.80 -9.66
N LYS A 67 -11.14 -10.88 -10.58
CA LYS A 67 -11.92 -12.09 -10.77
C LYS A 67 -11.01 -13.25 -11.18
N GLY A 68 -10.85 -14.23 -10.29
CA GLY A 68 -9.90 -15.34 -10.48
C GLY A 68 -8.47 -15.01 -10.06
N GLY A 69 -8.28 -13.92 -9.32
CA GLY A 69 -7.07 -13.57 -8.61
C GLY A 69 -6.87 -14.32 -7.31
N LEU A 70 -5.87 -13.91 -6.53
CA LEU A 70 -5.44 -14.62 -5.34
C LEU A 70 -6.61 -14.85 -4.37
N TYR A 71 -7.40 -13.80 -4.09
CA TYR A 71 -8.51 -13.86 -3.13
C TYR A 71 -9.65 -14.76 -3.58
N THR A 72 -10.05 -14.64 -4.86
CA THR A 72 -11.07 -15.52 -5.44
C THR A 72 -10.65 -16.99 -5.33
N LEU A 73 -9.37 -17.29 -5.61
CA LEU A 73 -8.84 -18.64 -5.57
C LEU A 73 -8.67 -19.17 -4.14
N ALA A 74 -8.26 -18.33 -3.20
CA ALA A 74 -8.12 -18.67 -1.79
C ALA A 74 -9.46 -19.08 -1.19
N VAL A 75 -10.51 -18.26 -1.34
CA VAL A 75 -11.85 -18.57 -0.82
C VAL A 75 -12.46 -19.80 -1.52
N LYS A 76 -12.21 -19.97 -2.84
CA LYS A 76 -12.66 -21.17 -3.54
C LYS A 76 -11.98 -22.46 -3.03
N LYS A 77 -10.69 -22.38 -2.66
CA LYS A 77 -9.94 -23.51 -2.09
C LYS A 77 -10.37 -23.78 -0.64
N ASN A 78 -10.58 -22.73 0.15
CA ASN A 78 -11.01 -22.81 1.54
C ASN A 78 -12.03 -21.69 1.85
N PRO A 79 -13.35 -22.00 1.88
CA PRO A 79 -14.40 -21.03 2.15
C PRO A 79 -14.27 -20.31 3.50
N ASP A 80 -13.63 -20.92 4.50
CA ASP A 80 -13.45 -20.33 5.83
C ASP A 80 -12.53 -19.10 5.81
N LEU A 81 -11.78 -18.88 4.72
CA LEU A 81 -10.96 -17.68 4.53
C LEU A 81 -11.77 -16.44 4.12
N HIS A 82 -13.08 -16.57 3.88
CA HIS A 82 -13.93 -15.46 3.41
C HIS A 82 -13.74 -14.18 4.24
N ASP A 83 -13.90 -14.26 5.56
CA ASP A 83 -13.85 -13.08 6.43
C ASP A 83 -12.43 -12.50 6.52
N LYS A 84 -11.40 -13.36 6.50
CA LYS A 84 -10.00 -12.91 6.43
C LYS A 84 -9.75 -12.13 5.13
N VAL A 85 -10.21 -12.64 4.00
CA VAL A 85 -10.10 -11.94 2.71
C VAL A 85 -10.86 -10.60 2.71
N GLN A 86 -12.04 -10.53 3.35
CA GLN A 86 -12.75 -9.25 3.48
C GLN A 86 -11.96 -8.22 4.29
N HIS A 87 -11.22 -8.64 5.33
CA HIS A 87 -10.33 -7.74 6.07
C HIS A 87 -9.15 -7.26 5.21
N LEU A 88 -8.54 -8.16 4.43
CA LEU A 88 -7.43 -7.79 3.53
C LEU A 88 -7.86 -6.77 2.47
N ILE A 89 -9.03 -6.96 1.85
CA ILE A 89 -9.64 -5.99 0.92
C ILE A 89 -9.89 -4.66 1.63
N ARG A 90 -10.37 -4.69 2.89
CA ARG A 90 -10.61 -3.47 3.65
C ARG A 90 -9.33 -2.68 3.89
N ASP A 91 -8.21 -3.36 4.11
CA ASP A 91 -6.90 -2.71 4.30
C ASP A 91 -6.44 -2.02 3.00
N HIS A 92 -6.67 -2.64 1.83
CA HIS A 92 -6.47 -1.97 0.54
C HIS A 92 -7.32 -0.71 0.39
N ASP A 93 -8.61 -0.80 0.73
CA ASP A 93 -9.51 0.36 0.70
C ASP A 93 -9.05 1.48 1.65
N LEU A 94 -8.51 1.14 2.83
CA LEU A 94 -7.94 2.13 3.74
C LEU A 94 -6.78 2.88 3.10
N MET A 95 -5.87 2.16 2.44
CA MET A 95 -4.75 2.80 1.74
C MET A 95 -5.24 3.71 0.60
N LYS A 96 -6.21 3.25 -0.21
CA LYS A 96 -6.86 4.06 -1.27
C LYS A 96 -7.49 5.34 -0.70
N ILE A 97 -8.24 5.23 0.40
CA ILE A 97 -8.85 6.37 1.09
C ILE A 97 -7.79 7.38 1.55
N ILE A 98 -6.69 6.91 2.15
CA ILE A 98 -5.63 7.80 2.63
C ILE A 98 -4.95 8.50 1.45
N VAL A 99 -4.69 7.82 0.33
CA VAL A 99 -4.17 8.43 -0.89
C VAL A 99 -5.10 9.55 -1.39
N ASP A 100 -6.42 9.32 -1.42
CA ASP A 100 -7.38 10.35 -1.82
C ASP A 100 -7.40 11.55 -0.86
N LEU A 101 -7.22 11.30 0.45
CA LEU A 101 -7.09 12.37 1.45
C LEU A 101 -5.81 13.20 1.23
N MET A 102 -4.70 12.55 0.87
CA MET A 102 -3.45 13.23 0.55
C MET A 102 -3.59 14.10 -0.70
N LYS A 103 -4.21 13.57 -1.76
CA LYS A 103 -4.48 14.33 -3.00
C LYS A 103 -5.31 15.58 -2.72
N LYS A 104 -6.39 15.45 -1.94
CA LYS A 104 -7.22 16.59 -1.52
C LYS A 104 -6.44 17.61 -0.69
N GLU A 105 -5.57 17.16 0.20
CA GLU A 105 -4.73 18.07 1.00
C GLU A 105 -3.73 18.84 0.12
N LEU A 106 -3.21 18.23 -0.96
CA LEU A 106 -2.34 18.90 -1.93
C LEU A 106 -3.07 19.97 -2.77
N GLU A 107 -4.38 19.87 -2.92
CA GLU A 107 -5.20 20.87 -3.64
C GLU A 107 -5.42 22.16 -2.81
N ASN A 108 -5.18 22.13 -1.49
CA ASN A 108 -5.34 23.29 -0.63
C ASN A 108 -4.31 24.39 -0.95
N GLU A 109 -4.73 25.65 -0.82
CA GLU A 109 -3.84 26.83 -0.92
C GLU A 109 -2.78 26.79 0.19
N GLU A 110 -3.21 26.56 1.43
CA GLU A 110 -2.35 26.31 2.58
C GLU A 110 -2.37 24.80 2.90
N LYS A 111 -1.26 24.12 2.65
CA LYS A 111 -1.11 22.67 2.83
C LYS A 111 -0.66 22.36 4.26
N ASP A 112 -1.29 21.41 4.91
CA ASP A 112 -0.76 20.81 6.13
C ASP A 112 0.28 19.73 5.80
N PHE A 113 1.54 20.15 5.70
CA PHE A 113 2.65 19.26 5.36
C PHE A 113 2.92 18.18 6.42
N GLN A 114 2.68 18.47 7.71
CA GLN A 114 2.84 17.47 8.76
C GLN A 114 1.81 16.35 8.57
N LYS A 115 0.55 16.72 8.32
CA LYS A 115 -0.53 15.77 8.06
C LYS A 115 -0.27 14.92 6.82
N LEU A 116 0.31 15.47 5.76
CA LEU A 116 0.70 14.69 4.58
C LEU A 116 1.76 13.62 4.92
N VAL A 117 2.75 13.94 5.74
CA VAL A 117 3.76 12.97 6.21
C VAL A 117 3.15 11.90 7.13
N ASP A 118 2.19 12.30 7.96
CA ASP A 118 1.46 11.37 8.83
C ASP A 118 0.57 10.41 8.04
N PHE A 119 -0.08 10.89 6.97
CA PHE A 119 -0.81 10.05 6.02
C PHE A 119 0.10 9.05 5.31
N SER A 120 1.25 9.49 4.80
CA SER A 120 2.24 8.59 4.21
C SER A 120 2.64 7.49 5.21
N SER A 121 2.91 7.87 6.46
CA SER A 121 3.32 6.93 7.52
C SER A 121 2.20 5.93 7.84
N SER A 122 0.95 6.38 7.81
CA SER A 122 -0.24 5.55 8.04
C SER A 122 -0.40 4.48 6.96
N ILE A 123 -0.17 4.82 5.69
CA ILE A 123 -0.19 3.84 4.58
C ILE A 123 0.83 2.74 4.82
N ILE A 124 2.06 3.10 5.22
CA ILE A 124 3.12 2.10 5.49
C ILE A 124 2.72 1.14 6.61
N ILE A 125 2.15 1.67 7.70
CA ILE A 125 1.74 0.85 8.83
C ILE A 125 0.64 -0.13 8.42
N VAL A 126 -0.36 0.33 7.67
CA VAL A 126 -1.42 -0.55 7.14
C VAL A 126 -0.83 -1.60 6.21
N ASN A 127 0.02 -1.20 5.26
CA ASN A 127 0.64 -2.11 4.30
C ASN A 127 1.49 -3.19 4.99
N GLU A 128 2.27 -2.83 6.02
CA GLU A 128 3.11 -3.80 6.75
C GLU A 128 2.26 -4.85 7.50
N ILE A 129 1.16 -4.41 8.12
CA ILE A 129 0.22 -5.31 8.80
C ILE A 129 -0.49 -6.21 7.78
N HIS A 130 -0.99 -5.62 6.70
CA HIS A 130 -1.66 -6.31 5.60
C HIS A 130 -0.77 -7.39 5.00
N SER A 131 0.44 -7.03 4.55
CA SER A 131 1.36 -7.94 3.87
C SER A 131 1.70 -9.17 4.73
N ARG A 132 1.93 -8.98 6.03
CA ARG A 132 2.15 -10.10 6.96
C ARG A 132 0.93 -11.01 7.04
N ASP A 133 -0.24 -10.42 7.27
CA ASP A 133 -1.48 -11.18 7.48
C ASP A 133 -1.91 -11.95 6.22
N GLU A 134 -1.69 -11.39 5.04
CA GLU A 134 -1.93 -12.05 3.76
C GLU A 134 -0.95 -13.19 3.53
N GLU A 135 0.35 -12.94 3.69
CA GLU A 135 1.43 -13.93 3.54
C GLU A 135 1.21 -15.14 4.45
N GLU A 136 0.80 -14.92 5.70
CA GLU A 136 0.55 -15.97 6.68
C GLU A 136 -0.75 -16.75 6.42
N ALA A 137 -1.80 -16.08 5.97
CA ALA A 137 -3.12 -16.69 5.81
C ALA A 137 -3.31 -17.40 4.47
N LEU A 138 -2.75 -16.84 3.39
CA LEU A 138 -3.11 -17.23 2.02
C LEU A 138 -2.03 -18.03 1.29
N LEU A 139 -0.78 -18.00 1.76
CA LEU A 139 0.37 -18.55 1.04
C LEU A 139 1.03 -19.71 1.79
N GLU A 140 1.43 -20.73 1.03
CA GLU A 140 2.17 -21.88 1.56
C GLU A 140 3.68 -21.59 1.53
N LYS A 141 4.34 -21.77 2.68
CA LYS A 141 5.80 -21.61 2.86
C LYS A 141 6.58 -22.80 2.33
#